data_AF-A0A832IPI4-F1
#
_entry.id   AF-A0A832IPI4-F1
#
_cell.length_a   1.000
_cell.length_b   1.000
_cell.length_c   1.000
_cell.angle_alpha   90.00
_cell.angle_beta   90.00
_cell.angle_gamma   90.00
#
_symmetry.space_group_name_H-M   'P 1'
#
loop_
_entity.id
_entity.type
_entity.pdbx_description
1 polymer ?
#
loop_
_entity_poly.entity_id
_entity_poly.type
_entity_poly.pdbx_seq_one_letter_code
_entity_poly.pdbx_strand_id
1 'polypeptide(L)'
;MRLLELWRLSRVVYKEVSFQSIFSLRSGGILSQRDNASILRLVKSAELNILVNKALTTIFMLVFAAVIFLPHPFKTTYVRVPDELSITGDVSAFLSVVLFMITIMGLQVTTAFVSSDITSLLAPLPLSKSDISKVIFLCFLRMFDLPLISAAAIFVLNYGILRKSLLGFLSSFLSIITTEIFALALTVALSSFFYYKVSSGDGRTKWRSLLRLAFTIVWILPALGTYFVANFATQIAQSFILLAQIFSPVAHLLVLLYPFSFGFLVSSSTLYEGIDMNISRLSLFSSIAYVVLASFSLKWVLARMKGIGTPRVHFKPG
;
A
#
# COMPACT_ATOMS: atom_id res chain seq x y z
N MET A 1 19.74 19.62 6.69
CA MET A 1 20.54 18.58 5.98
C MET A 1 20.08 18.41 4.54
N ARG A 2 20.94 17.87 3.66
CA ARG A 2 20.55 17.57 2.26
C ARG A 2 19.65 16.33 2.22
N LEU A 3 18.74 16.23 1.24
CA LEU A 3 17.79 15.12 1.11
C LEU A 3 18.50 13.75 0.97
N LEU A 4 19.65 13.71 0.29
CA LEU A 4 20.50 12.53 0.16
C LEU A 4 21.05 12.02 1.50
N GLU A 5 21.41 12.93 2.42
CA GLU A 5 21.90 12.56 3.75
C GLU A 5 20.76 11.99 4.59
N LEU A 6 19.58 12.64 4.54
CA LEU A 6 18.37 12.15 5.20
C LEU A 6 17.95 10.78 4.66
N TRP A 7 18.10 10.53 3.35
CA TRP A 7 17.86 9.22 2.73
C TRP A 7 18.87 8.15 3.13
N ARG A 8 20.14 8.52 3.34
CA ARG A 8 21.15 7.59 3.89
C ARG A 8 20.83 7.26 5.35
N LEU A 9 20.49 8.27 6.15
CA LEU A 9 20.13 8.10 7.55
C LEU A 9 18.86 7.26 7.71
N SER A 10 17.86 7.43 6.85
CA SER A 10 16.63 6.61 6.88
C SER A 10 16.92 5.13 6.64
N ARG A 11 18.02 4.75 5.98
CA ARG A 11 18.45 3.35 5.83
C ARG A 11 18.87 2.75 7.17
N VAL A 12 19.57 3.51 8.00
CA VAL A 12 20.02 3.04 9.33
C VAL A 12 18.81 2.84 10.22
N VAL A 13 17.91 3.82 10.26
CA VAL A 13 16.65 3.73 11.01
C VAL A 13 15.81 2.56 10.53
N TYR A 14 15.71 2.37 9.22
CA TYR A 14 14.98 1.25 8.63
C TYR A 14 15.50 -0.12 9.10
N LYS A 15 16.82 -0.30 9.18
CA LYS A 15 17.43 -1.55 9.68
C LYS A 15 17.08 -1.82 11.14
N GLU A 16 17.06 -0.78 11.96
CA GLU A 16 16.73 -0.92 13.39
C GLU A 16 15.24 -1.21 13.59
N VAL A 17 14.35 -0.50 12.90
CA VAL A 17 12.91 -0.81 12.94
C VAL A 17 12.64 -2.24 12.44
N SER A 18 13.35 -2.64 11.39
CA SER A 18 13.29 -4.00 10.86
C SER A 18 13.65 -5.05 11.91
N PHE A 19 14.74 -4.82 12.63
CA PHE A 19 15.18 -5.69 13.71
C PHE A 19 14.16 -5.73 14.86
N GLN A 20 13.72 -4.56 15.34
CA GLN A 20 12.72 -4.46 16.41
C GLN A 20 11.38 -5.08 16.01
N SER A 21 10.98 -4.98 14.74
CA SER A 21 9.75 -5.59 14.24
C SER A 21 9.78 -7.10 14.39
N ILE A 22 10.87 -7.76 14.02
CA ILE A 22 10.94 -9.22 14.08
C ILE A 22 11.15 -9.70 15.52
N PHE A 23 11.87 -8.92 16.32
CA PHE A 23 12.15 -9.26 17.70
C PHE A 23 10.93 -9.09 18.62
N SER A 24 10.30 -7.90 18.62
CA SER A 24 9.09 -7.63 19.42
C SER A 24 7.96 -8.61 19.12
N LEU A 25 7.91 -9.11 17.88
CA LEU A 25 6.88 -10.02 17.39
C LEU A 25 7.16 -11.51 17.62
N ARG A 26 8.43 -11.93 17.74
CA ARG A 26 8.79 -13.36 17.87
C ARG A 26 9.28 -13.81 19.24
N SER A 27 9.84 -12.94 20.08
CA SER A 27 10.58 -13.37 21.28
C SER A 27 10.01 -12.93 22.62
N GLY A 28 8.88 -12.21 22.67
CA GLY A 28 8.33 -11.73 23.94
C GLY A 28 9.31 -10.90 24.77
N GLY A 29 10.34 -10.32 24.14
CA GLY A 29 11.31 -9.42 24.79
C GLY A 29 12.57 -10.06 25.36
N ILE A 30 12.78 -11.38 25.28
CA ILE A 30 13.97 -12.02 25.88
C ILE A 30 15.07 -12.18 24.82
N LEU A 31 16.05 -11.26 24.82
CA LEU A 31 17.29 -11.44 24.06
C LEU A 31 18.04 -12.58 24.75
N SER A 32 18.20 -13.73 24.09
CA SER A 32 19.19 -14.68 24.57
C SER A 32 20.54 -13.98 24.55
N GLN A 33 21.17 -13.79 25.71
CA GLN A 33 22.56 -13.34 25.85
C GLN A 33 23.50 -14.36 25.20
N ARG A 34 23.49 -14.43 23.87
CA ARG A 34 24.43 -15.23 23.09
C ARG A 34 25.20 -14.31 22.18
N ASP A 35 26.50 -14.56 22.19
CA ASP A 35 27.57 -14.19 21.28
C ASP A 35 27.24 -13.19 20.15
N ASN A 36 28.11 -12.18 19.95
CA ASN A 36 27.94 -11.11 18.97
C ASN A 36 27.65 -11.64 17.54
N ALA A 37 28.18 -12.81 17.20
CA ALA A 37 27.93 -13.49 15.93
C ALA A 37 26.45 -13.90 15.75
N SER A 38 25.73 -14.22 16.83
CA SER A 38 24.32 -14.58 16.80
C SER A 38 23.41 -13.36 16.59
N ILE A 39 23.76 -12.22 17.20
CA ILE A 39 23.06 -10.94 17.00
C ILE A 39 23.20 -10.47 15.55
N LEU A 40 24.42 -10.54 14.98
CA LEU A 40 24.65 -10.20 13.58
C LEU A 40 23.85 -11.10 12.61
N ARG A 41 23.73 -12.39 12.90
CA ARG A 41 22.89 -13.31 12.12
C ARG A 41 21.41 -12.96 12.24
N LEU A 42 20.94 -12.57 13.43
CA LEU A 42 19.55 -12.14 13.66
C LEU A 42 19.22 -10.86 12.87
N VAL A 43 20.08 -9.84 12.92
CA VAL A 43 19.90 -8.60 12.13
C VAL A 43 19.87 -8.90 10.63
N LYS A 44 20.81 -9.72 10.12
CA LYS A 44 20.81 -10.14 8.71
C LYS A 44 19.55 -10.91 8.33
N SER A 45 19.07 -11.81 9.19
CA SER A 45 17.83 -12.55 8.96
C SER A 45 16.62 -11.62 8.93
N ALA A 46 16.60 -10.60 9.79
CA ALA A 46 15.53 -9.61 9.82
C ALA A 46 15.48 -8.75 8.55
N GLU A 47 16.64 -8.25 8.11
CA GLU A 47 16.77 -7.53 6.84
C GLU A 47 16.35 -8.39 5.65
N LEU A 48 16.78 -9.65 5.62
CA LEU A 48 16.40 -10.59 4.55
C LEU A 48 14.90 -10.87 4.53
N ASN A 49 14.26 -11.06 5.68
CA ASN A 49 12.82 -11.35 5.73
C ASN A 49 11.99 -10.20 5.17
N ILE A 50 12.33 -8.95 5.51
CA ILE A 50 11.60 -7.79 4.98
C ILE A 50 11.91 -7.59 3.50
N LEU A 51 13.16 -7.80 3.06
CA LEU A 51 13.50 -7.77 1.64
C LEU A 51 12.72 -8.84 0.86
N VAL A 52 12.64 -10.06 1.39
CA VAL A 52 11.84 -11.15 0.81
C VAL A 52 10.37 -10.75 0.76
N ASN A 53 9.80 -10.18 1.83
CA ASN A 53 8.41 -9.75 1.84
C ASN A 53 8.11 -8.68 0.78
N LYS A 54 9.02 -7.70 0.63
CA LYS A 54 8.94 -6.69 -0.43
C LYS A 54 9.03 -7.31 -1.81
N ALA A 55 10.04 -8.15 -2.05
CA ALA A 55 10.28 -8.80 -3.32
C ALA A 55 9.09 -9.70 -3.71
N LEU A 56 8.57 -10.44 -2.74
CA LEU A 56 7.41 -11.30 -2.89
C LEU A 56 6.17 -10.48 -3.27
N THR A 57 5.83 -9.42 -2.52
CA THR A 57 4.72 -8.50 -2.87
C THR A 57 4.87 -7.95 -4.29
N THR A 58 6.09 -7.55 -4.65
CA THR A 58 6.43 -7.00 -5.97
C THR A 58 6.21 -8.05 -7.07
N ILE A 59 6.75 -9.26 -6.91
CA ILE A 59 6.58 -10.36 -7.86
C ILE A 59 5.09 -10.67 -8.04
N PHE A 60 4.31 -10.71 -6.95
CA PHE A 60 2.89 -10.98 -7.04
C PHE A 60 2.12 -9.89 -7.79
N MET A 61 2.41 -8.62 -7.55
CA MET A 61 1.81 -7.53 -8.33
C MET A 61 2.22 -7.59 -9.80
N LEU A 62 3.47 -7.95 -10.10
CA LEU A 62 3.94 -8.12 -11.48
C LEU A 62 3.22 -9.27 -12.19
N VAL A 63 3.11 -10.44 -11.54
CA VAL A 63 2.39 -11.59 -12.07
C VAL A 63 0.92 -11.26 -12.29
N PHE A 64 0.28 -10.63 -11.30
CA PHE A 64 -1.12 -10.23 -11.41
C PHE A 64 -1.35 -9.23 -12.54
N ALA A 65 -0.51 -8.19 -12.66
CA ALA A 65 -0.55 -7.25 -13.77
C ALA A 65 -0.35 -7.94 -15.12
N ALA A 66 0.61 -8.87 -15.22
CA ALA A 66 0.82 -9.64 -16.44
C ALA A 66 -0.45 -10.43 -16.81
N VAL A 67 -1.06 -11.15 -15.87
CA VAL A 67 -2.30 -11.92 -16.10
C VAL A 67 -3.45 -11.02 -16.56
N ILE A 68 -3.66 -9.87 -15.92
CA ILE A 68 -4.78 -8.98 -16.25
C ILE A 68 -4.60 -8.30 -17.60
N PHE A 69 -3.41 -7.75 -17.85
CA PHE A 69 -3.16 -6.92 -19.02
C PHE A 69 -2.61 -7.69 -20.23
N LEU A 70 -2.43 -9.02 -20.13
CA LEU A 70 -2.13 -9.86 -21.29
C LEU A 70 -3.22 -9.70 -22.36
N PRO A 71 -2.85 -9.62 -23.65
CA PRO A 71 -3.79 -9.38 -24.73
C PRO A 71 -4.82 -10.50 -24.85
N HIS A 72 -6.02 -10.12 -25.31
CA HIS A 72 -7.23 -10.94 -25.37
C HIS A 72 -7.17 -12.32 -26.07
N PRO A 73 -6.26 -12.68 -27.02
CA PRO A 73 -6.27 -14.03 -27.61
C PRO A 73 -6.07 -15.16 -26.58
N PHE A 74 -5.62 -14.85 -25.36
CA PHE A 74 -5.49 -15.82 -24.26
C PHE A 74 -6.62 -15.75 -23.22
N LYS A 75 -7.50 -14.74 -23.27
CA LYS A 75 -8.69 -14.66 -22.40
C LYS A 75 -9.77 -15.54 -23.01
N THR A 76 -9.62 -16.86 -22.86
CA THR A 76 -10.64 -17.79 -23.28
C THR A 76 -11.92 -17.56 -22.45
N THR A 77 -13.04 -17.54 -23.17
CA THR A 77 -14.38 -17.97 -22.75
C THR A 77 -15.44 -16.97 -22.22
N TYR A 78 -16.52 -16.85 -23.04
CA TYR A 78 -17.97 -16.81 -22.76
C TYR A 78 -18.81 -15.53 -22.85
N VAL A 79 -18.27 -14.30 -22.86
CA VAL A 79 -19.13 -13.12 -23.06
C VAL A 79 -18.44 -12.09 -23.95
N ARG A 80 -19.11 -11.69 -25.03
CA ARG A 80 -18.67 -10.57 -25.89
C ARG A 80 -18.93 -9.27 -25.12
N VAL A 81 -18.07 -8.96 -24.15
CA VAL A 81 -18.13 -7.73 -23.36
C VAL A 81 -17.56 -6.58 -24.19
N PRO A 82 -18.20 -5.39 -24.22
CA PRO A 82 -17.61 -4.20 -24.82
C PRO A 82 -16.21 -3.92 -24.27
N ASP A 83 -15.27 -3.56 -25.15
CA ASP A 83 -13.87 -3.31 -24.77
C ASP A 83 -13.74 -2.26 -23.66
N GLU A 84 -14.65 -1.26 -23.65
CA GLU A 84 -14.68 -0.22 -22.62
C GLU A 84 -14.87 -0.79 -21.20
N LEU A 85 -15.83 -1.71 -21.06
CA LEU A 85 -16.14 -2.34 -19.77
C LEU A 85 -15.06 -3.35 -19.37
N SER A 86 -14.45 -4.00 -20.36
CA SER A 86 -13.30 -4.89 -20.17
C SER A 86 -12.09 -4.12 -19.58
N ILE A 87 -11.70 -3.00 -20.20
CA ILE A 87 -10.62 -2.14 -19.70
C ILE A 87 -10.97 -1.57 -18.33
N THR A 88 -12.20 -1.09 -18.14
CA THR A 88 -12.66 -0.55 -16.86
C THR A 88 -12.56 -1.59 -15.75
N GLY A 89 -13.00 -2.82 -16.00
CA GLY A 89 -12.92 -3.94 -15.06
C GLY A 89 -11.47 -4.32 -14.75
N ASP A 90 -10.63 -4.49 -15.77
CA ASP A 90 -9.21 -4.83 -15.63
C ASP A 90 -8.44 -3.78 -14.79
N VAL A 91 -8.62 -2.49 -15.09
CA VAL A 91 -8.01 -1.38 -14.34
C VAL A 91 -8.51 -1.36 -12.90
N SER A 92 -9.82 -1.47 -12.70
CA SER A 92 -10.42 -1.41 -11.37
C SER A 92 -9.97 -2.59 -10.50
N ALA A 93 -9.85 -3.79 -11.08
CA ALA A 93 -9.30 -4.96 -10.42
C ALA A 93 -7.83 -4.73 -10.02
N PHE A 94 -7.03 -4.20 -10.94
CA PHE A 94 -5.62 -3.87 -10.67
C PHE A 94 -5.46 -2.88 -9.53
N LEU A 95 -6.14 -1.73 -9.58
CA LEU A 95 -6.06 -0.72 -8.51
C LEU A 95 -6.59 -1.23 -7.16
N SER A 96 -7.62 -2.08 -7.18
CA SER A 96 -8.14 -2.74 -5.96
C SER A 96 -7.10 -3.65 -5.34
N VAL A 97 -6.43 -4.48 -6.16
CA VAL A 97 -5.41 -5.41 -5.68
C VAL A 97 -4.17 -4.68 -5.21
N VAL A 98 -3.72 -3.62 -5.89
CA VAL A 98 -2.62 -2.77 -5.40
C VAL A 98 -2.97 -2.17 -4.04
N LEU A 99 -4.17 -1.58 -3.90
CA LEU A 99 -4.65 -1.03 -2.63
C LEU A 99 -4.64 -2.08 -1.53
N PHE A 100 -5.22 -3.26 -1.80
CA PHE A 100 -5.32 -4.37 -0.85
C PHE A 100 -3.95 -4.90 -0.46
N MET A 101 -3.09 -5.23 -1.42
CA MET A 101 -1.77 -5.83 -1.20
C MET A 101 -0.86 -4.89 -0.42
N ILE A 102 -0.76 -3.61 -0.82
CA ILE A 102 0.08 -2.64 -0.09
C ILE A 102 -0.47 -2.45 1.33
N THR A 103 -1.79 -2.36 1.50
CA THR A 103 -2.40 -2.16 2.83
C THR A 103 -2.12 -3.34 3.76
N ILE A 104 -2.40 -4.56 3.30
CA ILE A 104 -2.32 -5.77 4.13
C ILE A 104 -0.85 -6.13 4.40
N MET A 105 0.01 -6.14 3.38
CA MET A 105 1.45 -6.42 3.56
C MET A 105 2.13 -5.31 4.38
N GLY A 106 1.68 -4.07 4.22
CA GLY A 106 2.19 -2.91 4.94
C GLY A 106 1.80 -2.84 6.40
N LEU A 107 0.68 -3.46 6.77
CA LEU A 107 0.13 -3.37 8.11
C LEU A 107 1.10 -3.92 9.16
N GLN A 108 1.74 -5.06 8.88
CA GLN A 108 2.71 -5.67 9.79
C GLN A 108 3.92 -4.75 10.02
N VAL A 109 4.53 -4.30 8.93
CA VAL A 109 5.75 -3.49 8.98
C VAL A 109 5.47 -2.12 9.61
N THR A 110 4.33 -1.51 9.27
CA THR A 110 3.95 -0.19 9.80
C THR A 110 3.53 -0.26 11.26
N THR A 111 2.89 -1.35 11.71
CA THR A 111 2.56 -1.53 13.14
C THR A 111 3.84 -1.60 13.97
N ALA A 112 4.85 -2.34 13.49
CA ALA A 112 6.14 -2.38 14.15
C ALA A 112 6.85 -1.02 14.13
N PHE A 113 6.76 -0.29 13.02
CA PHE A 113 7.28 1.08 12.90
C PHE A 113 6.65 2.05 13.89
N VAL A 114 5.32 1.99 14.07
CA VAL A 114 4.62 2.85 15.05
C VAL A 114 4.97 2.45 16.49
N SER A 115 5.24 1.17 16.74
CA SER A 115 5.58 0.67 18.08
C SER A 115 7.04 0.87 18.50
N SER A 116 7.94 0.98 17.52
CA SER A 116 9.37 1.21 17.77
C SER A 116 9.53 2.67 18.16
N ASP A 117 10.12 2.93 19.32
CA ASP A 117 10.43 4.30 19.78
C ASP A 117 11.60 4.86 18.97
N ILE A 118 11.38 5.07 17.66
CA ILE A 118 12.37 5.51 16.68
C ILE A 118 12.95 6.87 17.06
N THR A 119 12.15 7.68 17.76
CA THR A 119 12.57 8.97 18.30
C THR A 119 13.72 8.84 19.28
N SER A 120 13.73 7.81 20.12
CA SER A 120 14.84 7.57 21.07
C SER A 120 16.16 7.28 20.37
N LEU A 121 16.14 6.63 19.20
CA LEU A 121 17.33 6.33 18.40
C LEU A 121 17.91 7.55 17.71
N LEU A 122 17.05 8.49 17.33
CA LEU A 122 17.45 9.72 16.63
C LEU A 122 17.75 10.88 17.59
N ALA A 123 17.31 10.80 18.84
CA ALA A 123 17.51 11.83 19.87
C ALA A 123 18.99 12.19 20.16
N PRO A 124 19.97 11.26 20.12
CA PRO A 124 21.38 11.61 20.34
C PRO A 124 22.01 12.39 19.19
N LEU A 125 21.40 12.39 18.01
CA LEU A 125 21.93 13.07 16.84
C LEU A 125 21.52 14.56 16.88
N PRO A 126 22.41 15.49 16.46
CA PRO A 126 22.11 16.92 16.40
C PRO A 126 21.19 17.26 15.22
N LEU A 127 19.97 16.71 15.22
CA LEU A 127 18.98 16.85 14.16
C LEU A 127 17.85 17.78 14.61
N SER A 128 17.40 18.62 13.69
CA SER A 128 16.19 19.41 13.91
C SER A 128 14.95 18.51 13.95
N LYS A 129 13.89 18.92 14.66
CA LYS A 129 12.59 18.20 14.66
C LYS A 129 12.03 17.99 13.25
N SER A 130 12.26 18.95 12.35
CA SER A 130 11.87 18.83 10.95
C SER A 130 12.67 17.76 10.21
N ASP A 131 13.96 17.61 10.51
CA ASP A 131 14.81 16.60 9.87
C ASP A 131 14.46 15.20 10.36
N ILE A 132 14.20 15.04 11.67
CA ILE A 132 13.73 13.76 12.26
C ILE A 132 12.44 13.31 11.59
N SER A 133 11.45 14.21 11.44
CA SER A 133 10.20 13.87 10.76
C SER A 133 10.40 13.46 9.30
N LYS A 134 11.30 14.14 8.57
CA LYS A 134 11.62 13.77 7.17
C LYS A 134 12.27 12.39 7.11
N VAL A 135 13.18 12.07 8.03
CA VAL A 135 13.84 10.75 8.10
C VAL A 135 12.83 9.65 8.38
N ILE A 136 11.91 9.87 9.33
CA ILE A 136 10.81 8.94 9.66
C ILE A 136 9.92 8.72 8.44
N PHE A 137 9.53 9.79 7.74
CA PHE A 137 8.72 9.69 6.53
C PHE A 137 9.45 8.96 5.39
N LEU A 138 10.73 9.26 5.15
CA LEU A 138 11.54 8.56 4.16
C LEU A 138 11.77 7.09 4.53
N CYS A 139 11.88 6.78 5.82
CA CYS A 139 11.94 5.41 6.31
C CYS A 139 10.64 4.66 6.01
N PHE A 140 9.50 5.29 6.28
CA PHE A 140 8.18 4.76 5.95
C PHE A 140 8.01 4.53 4.44
N LEU A 141 8.33 5.51 3.59
CA LEU A 141 8.30 5.32 2.13
C LEU A 141 9.24 4.20 1.68
N ARG A 142 10.43 4.11 2.27
CA ARG A 142 11.37 3.03 2.00
C ARG A 142 10.79 1.67 2.38
N MET A 143 9.83 1.54 3.30
CA MET A 143 9.19 0.23 3.57
C MET A 143 8.36 -0.28 2.38
N PHE A 144 7.97 0.60 1.48
CA PHE A 144 7.10 0.31 0.34
C PHE A 144 7.73 0.62 -1.02
N ASP A 145 9.01 1.00 -1.04
CA ASP A 145 9.69 1.47 -2.26
C ASP A 145 9.55 0.52 -3.45
N LEU A 146 9.92 -0.76 -3.27
CA LEU A 146 9.87 -1.76 -4.33
C LEU A 146 8.43 -2.02 -4.83
N PRO A 147 7.43 -2.31 -3.97
CA PRO A 147 6.07 -2.52 -4.43
C PRO A 147 5.48 -1.27 -5.12
N LEU A 148 5.64 -0.08 -4.56
CA LEU A 148 5.14 1.17 -5.16
C LEU A 148 5.73 1.39 -6.56
N ILE A 149 7.08 1.38 -6.66
CA ILE A 149 7.75 1.62 -7.94
C ILE A 149 7.34 0.57 -8.98
N SER A 150 7.19 -0.70 -8.58
CA SER A 150 6.80 -1.77 -9.51
C SER A 150 5.37 -1.65 -10.01
N ALA A 151 4.42 -1.29 -9.13
CA ALA A 151 3.02 -1.12 -9.48
C ALA A 151 2.83 0.10 -10.40
N ALA A 152 3.48 1.22 -10.08
CA ALA A 152 3.52 2.40 -10.92
C ALA A 152 4.16 2.09 -12.29
N ALA A 153 5.33 1.45 -12.31
CA ALA A 153 6.02 1.15 -13.55
C ALA A 153 5.19 0.24 -14.47
N ILE A 154 4.68 -0.90 -13.96
CA ILE A 154 3.99 -1.85 -14.83
C ILE A 154 2.70 -1.29 -15.42
N PHE A 155 1.94 -0.54 -14.61
CA PHE A 155 0.65 -0.02 -15.02
C PHE A 155 0.81 1.11 -16.05
N VAL A 156 1.74 2.03 -15.80
CA VAL A 156 2.03 3.14 -16.69
C VAL A 156 2.67 2.67 -17.99
N LEU A 157 3.59 1.69 -17.93
CA LEU A 157 4.20 1.10 -19.13
C LEU A 157 3.15 0.37 -19.99
N ASN A 158 2.15 -0.27 -19.37
CA ASN A 158 1.09 -0.95 -20.10
C ASN A 158 0.29 0.01 -20.98
N TYR A 159 -0.25 1.08 -20.40
CA TYR A 159 -1.09 2.02 -21.15
C TYR A 159 -0.28 3.00 -22.02
N GLY A 160 0.95 3.33 -21.61
CA GLY A 160 1.84 4.19 -22.40
C GLY A 160 2.45 3.50 -23.62
N ILE A 161 3.02 2.30 -23.45
CA ILE A 161 3.79 1.63 -24.51
C ILE A 161 2.92 0.67 -25.31
N LEU A 162 2.14 -0.19 -24.63
CA LEU A 162 1.40 -1.25 -25.34
C LEU A 162 0.13 -0.71 -26.01
N ARG A 163 -0.59 0.20 -25.34
CA ARG A 163 -1.80 0.82 -25.87
C ARG A 163 -1.56 2.13 -26.65
N LYS A 164 -0.34 2.68 -26.58
CA LYS A 164 0.11 3.88 -27.33
C LYS A 164 -0.80 5.11 -27.16
N SER A 165 -1.46 5.27 -26.01
CA SER A 165 -2.28 6.45 -25.72
C SER A 165 -1.59 7.37 -24.71
N LEU A 166 -1.30 8.61 -25.10
CA LEU A 166 -0.73 9.62 -24.21
C LEU A 166 -1.72 9.99 -23.08
N LEU A 167 -3.02 10.10 -23.39
CA LEU A 167 -4.03 10.39 -22.38
C LEU A 167 -4.20 9.19 -21.44
N GLY A 168 -4.17 7.96 -21.95
CA GLY A 168 -4.18 6.73 -21.16
C GLY A 168 -2.97 6.61 -20.22
N PHE A 169 -1.79 7.07 -20.66
CA PHE A 169 -0.60 7.18 -19.82
C PHE A 169 -0.80 8.16 -18.65
N LEU A 170 -1.36 9.35 -18.91
CA LEU A 170 -1.59 10.34 -17.85
C LEU A 170 -2.65 9.90 -16.84
N SER A 171 -3.74 9.30 -17.32
CA SER A 171 -4.82 8.79 -16.46
C SER A 171 -4.38 7.57 -15.63
N SER A 172 -3.59 6.67 -16.22
CA SER A 172 -2.99 5.54 -15.48
C SER A 172 -1.99 6.01 -14.43
N PHE A 173 -1.15 7.01 -14.74
CA PHE A 173 -0.23 7.60 -13.76
C PHE A 173 -0.96 8.28 -12.59
N LEU A 174 -2.01 9.05 -12.88
CA LEU A 174 -2.81 9.73 -11.86
C LEU A 174 -3.53 8.74 -10.95
N SER A 175 -4.11 7.69 -11.54
CA SER A 175 -4.85 6.67 -10.80
C SER A 175 -3.94 5.86 -9.89
N ILE A 176 -2.78 5.39 -10.36
CA ILE A 176 -1.88 4.61 -9.51
C ILE A 176 -1.32 5.43 -8.35
N ILE A 177 -0.94 6.68 -8.57
CA ILE A 177 -0.48 7.56 -7.48
C ILE A 177 -1.58 7.75 -6.43
N THR A 178 -2.82 7.97 -6.88
CA THR A 178 -3.96 8.13 -5.97
C THR A 178 -4.18 6.86 -5.15
N THR A 179 -4.16 5.70 -5.79
CA THR A 179 -4.30 4.38 -5.16
C THR A 179 -3.19 4.11 -4.15
N GLU A 180 -1.93 4.40 -4.49
CA GLU A 180 -0.78 4.24 -3.61
C GLU A 180 -0.90 5.13 -2.37
N ILE A 181 -1.30 6.39 -2.53
CA ILE A 181 -1.53 7.29 -1.41
C ILE A 181 -2.63 6.77 -0.50
N PHE A 182 -3.75 6.28 -1.05
CA PHE A 182 -4.81 5.65 -0.25
C PHE A 182 -4.31 4.40 0.47
N ALA A 183 -3.51 3.56 -0.17
CA ALA A 183 -2.95 2.38 0.45
C ALA A 183 -2.04 2.72 1.63
N LEU A 184 -1.14 3.69 1.45
CA LEU A 184 -0.26 4.17 2.52
C LEU A 184 -1.08 4.81 3.66
N ALA A 185 -2.08 5.62 3.35
CA ALA A 185 -2.95 6.24 4.35
C ALA A 185 -3.75 5.20 5.16
N LEU A 186 -4.34 4.22 4.48
CA LEU A 186 -5.08 3.13 5.11
C LEU A 186 -4.15 2.28 5.98
N THR A 187 -2.93 2.00 5.52
CA THR A 187 -1.90 1.29 6.29
C THR A 187 -1.56 2.03 7.58
N VAL A 188 -1.34 3.34 7.51
CA VAL A 188 -1.03 4.17 8.69
C VAL A 188 -2.22 4.25 9.64
N ALA A 189 -3.44 4.39 9.12
CA ALA A 189 -4.66 4.42 9.92
C ALA A 189 -4.89 3.11 10.66
N LEU A 190 -4.82 1.99 9.94
CA LEU A 190 -4.99 0.66 10.52
C LEU A 190 -3.88 0.36 11.53
N SER A 191 -2.61 0.55 11.18
CA SER A 191 -1.48 0.29 12.11
C SER A 191 -1.56 1.13 13.38
N SER A 192 -1.90 2.42 13.26
CA SER A 192 -2.10 3.30 14.43
C SER A 192 -3.26 2.81 15.30
N PHE A 193 -4.39 2.44 14.68
CA PHE A 193 -5.55 1.89 15.38
C PHE A 193 -5.20 0.61 16.13
N PHE A 194 -4.46 -0.32 15.49
CA PHE A 194 -4.00 -1.55 16.12
C PHE A 194 -3.04 -1.27 17.27
N TYR A 195 -2.06 -0.39 17.09
CA TYR A 195 -1.12 -0.04 18.16
C TYR A 195 -1.84 0.50 19.40
N TYR A 196 -2.66 1.56 19.24
CA TYR A 196 -3.33 2.23 20.35
C TYR A 196 -4.34 1.34 21.09
N LYS A 197 -5.07 0.47 20.37
CA LYS A 197 -6.11 -0.37 21.00
C LYS A 197 -5.61 -1.74 21.48
N VAL A 198 -4.57 -2.29 20.85
CA VAL A 198 -4.14 -3.68 21.11
C VAL A 198 -2.83 -3.74 21.89
N SER A 199 -1.87 -2.85 21.61
CA SER A 199 -0.50 -2.98 22.14
C SER A 199 -0.17 -2.06 23.32
N SER A 200 -0.79 -0.89 23.44
CA SER A 200 -0.38 0.15 24.42
C SER A 200 -0.95 -0.01 25.85
N GLY A 201 -1.66 -1.11 26.15
CA GLY A 201 -2.49 -1.19 27.36
C GLY A 201 -2.09 -2.28 28.35
N ASP A 202 -1.77 -1.87 29.57
CA ASP A 202 -1.65 -2.74 30.75
C ASP A 202 -3.06 -3.20 31.17
N GLY A 203 -3.35 -4.50 31.19
CA GLY A 203 -4.68 -5.00 31.61
C GLY A 203 -5.16 -6.31 30.97
N ARG A 204 -5.52 -7.26 31.84
CA ARG A 204 -6.04 -8.63 31.59
C ARG A 204 -7.53 -8.66 31.19
N THR A 205 -7.99 -7.88 30.22
CA THR A 205 -9.41 -7.94 29.79
C THR A 205 -9.62 -8.92 28.63
N LYS A 206 -10.70 -9.72 28.67
CA LYS A 206 -11.07 -10.70 27.63
C LYS A 206 -11.13 -10.08 26.22
N TRP A 207 -11.56 -8.82 26.13
CA TRP A 207 -11.59 -8.05 24.89
C TRP A 207 -10.20 -7.85 24.25
N ARG A 208 -9.15 -7.63 25.05
CA ARG A 208 -7.78 -7.54 24.53
C ARG A 208 -7.22 -8.88 24.07
N SER A 209 -7.69 -9.98 24.65
CA SER A 209 -7.34 -11.33 24.16
C SER A 209 -7.96 -11.58 22.78
N LEU A 210 -9.23 -11.18 22.58
CA LEU A 210 -9.89 -11.25 21.28
C LEU A 210 -9.18 -10.37 20.23
N LEU A 211 -8.80 -9.15 20.60
CA LEU A 211 -8.05 -8.26 19.71
C LEU A 211 -6.66 -8.79 19.37
N ARG A 212 -5.96 -9.43 20.31
CA ARG A 212 -4.69 -10.14 20.03
C ARG A 212 -4.89 -11.30 19.08
N LEU A 213 -5.96 -12.08 19.24
CA LEU A 213 -6.31 -13.15 18.30
C LEU A 213 -6.63 -12.61 16.90
N ALA A 214 -7.40 -11.52 16.82
CA ALA A 214 -7.65 -10.83 15.55
C ALA A 214 -6.35 -10.35 14.90
N PHE A 215 -5.40 -9.84 15.68
CA PHE A 215 -4.09 -9.42 15.18
C PHE A 215 -3.27 -10.61 14.63
N THR A 216 -3.29 -11.77 15.31
CA THR A 216 -2.66 -12.99 14.79
C THR A 216 -3.32 -13.47 13.49
N ILE A 217 -4.64 -13.34 13.34
CA ILE A 217 -5.33 -13.64 12.08
C ILE A 217 -4.90 -12.66 10.98
N VAL A 218 -4.82 -11.37 11.31
CA VAL A 218 -4.31 -10.32 10.42
C VAL A 218 -2.89 -10.58 9.95
N TRP A 219 -2.11 -11.41 10.65
CA TRP A 219 -0.79 -11.81 10.18
C TRP A 219 -0.77 -12.91 9.14
N ILE A 220 -1.81 -13.75 9.10
CA ILE A 220 -1.96 -14.78 8.08
C ILE A 220 -2.52 -14.15 6.79
N LEU A 221 -3.29 -13.06 6.92
CA LEU A 221 -3.90 -12.30 5.84
C LEU A 221 -2.92 -11.89 4.71
N PRO A 222 -1.70 -11.41 4.97
CA PRO A 222 -0.66 -11.25 3.96
C PRO A 222 -0.43 -12.49 3.08
N ALA A 223 -0.13 -13.64 3.71
CA ALA A 223 0.15 -14.87 2.99
C ALA A 223 -1.10 -15.40 2.27
N LEU A 224 -2.25 -15.38 2.93
CA LEU A 224 -3.53 -15.83 2.37
C LEU A 224 -4.02 -14.92 1.25
N GLY A 225 -3.93 -13.60 1.42
CA GLY A 225 -4.31 -12.61 0.42
C GLY A 225 -3.43 -12.71 -0.81
N THR A 226 -2.14 -12.91 -0.61
CA THR A 226 -1.19 -13.17 -1.70
C THR A 226 -1.52 -14.45 -2.45
N TYR A 227 -1.75 -15.56 -1.73
CA TYR A 227 -2.17 -16.83 -2.32
C TYR A 227 -3.49 -16.67 -3.10
N PHE A 228 -4.45 -15.95 -2.53
CA PHE A 228 -5.74 -15.71 -3.16
C PHE A 228 -5.59 -14.91 -4.45
N VAL A 229 -4.87 -13.79 -4.42
CA VAL A 229 -4.63 -12.96 -5.61
C VAL A 229 -3.90 -13.75 -6.70
N ALA A 230 -2.92 -14.58 -6.34
CA ALA A 230 -2.16 -15.36 -7.31
C ALA A 230 -2.98 -16.46 -7.98
N ASN A 231 -3.77 -17.21 -7.21
CA ASN A 231 -4.53 -18.35 -7.73
C ASN A 231 -5.85 -17.92 -8.39
N PHE A 232 -6.43 -16.82 -7.94
CA PHE A 232 -7.72 -16.33 -8.42
C PHE A 232 -7.58 -15.08 -9.30
N ALA A 233 -6.40 -14.83 -9.87
CA ALA A 233 -6.12 -13.59 -10.61
C ALA A 233 -7.12 -13.34 -11.74
N THR A 234 -7.36 -14.38 -12.55
CA THR A 234 -8.29 -14.31 -13.69
C THR A 234 -9.73 -14.16 -13.22
N GLN A 235 -10.14 -14.88 -12.17
CA GLN A 235 -11.49 -14.79 -11.61
C GLN A 235 -11.75 -13.43 -10.97
N ILE A 236 -10.76 -12.83 -10.31
CA ILE A 236 -10.85 -11.46 -9.76
C ILE A 236 -11.08 -10.49 -10.91
N ALA A 237 -10.25 -10.52 -11.95
CA ALA A 237 -10.41 -9.64 -13.12
C ALA A 237 -11.79 -9.82 -13.78
N GLN A 238 -12.19 -11.06 -14.04
CA GLN A 238 -13.50 -11.39 -14.59
C GLN A 238 -14.65 -10.91 -13.70
N SER A 239 -14.53 -11.02 -12.38
CA SER A 239 -15.55 -10.54 -11.44
C SER A 239 -15.73 -9.02 -11.55
N PHE A 240 -14.66 -8.24 -11.71
CA PHE A 240 -14.74 -6.81 -11.91
C PHE A 240 -15.34 -6.44 -13.28
N ILE A 241 -15.00 -7.18 -14.34
CA ILE A 241 -15.60 -7.01 -15.67
C ILE A 241 -17.10 -7.30 -15.62
N LEU A 242 -17.50 -8.41 -14.99
CA LEU A 242 -18.90 -8.78 -14.80
C LEU A 242 -19.63 -7.75 -13.94
N LEU A 243 -19.00 -7.22 -12.90
CA LEU A 243 -19.58 -6.17 -12.08
C LEU A 243 -19.80 -4.88 -12.90
N ALA A 244 -18.83 -4.48 -13.72
CA ALA A 244 -18.98 -3.37 -14.64
C ALA A 244 -20.11 -3.60 -15.66
N GLN A 245 -20.27 -4.84 -16.14
CA GLN A 245 -21.31 -5.21 -17.08
C GLN A 245 -22.71 -5.22 -16.44
N ILE A 246 -22.87 -5.85 -15.26
CA ILE A 246 -24.14 -5.94 -14.54
C ILE A 246 -24.64 -4.55 -14.16
N PHE A 247 -23.73 -3.67 -13.72
CA PHE A 247 -24.06 -2.30 -13.35
C PHE A 247 -23.98 -1.31 -14.52
N SER A 248 -23.78 -1.77 -15.76
CA SER A 248 -23.79 -0.91 -16.96
C SER A 248 -25.05 -0.05 -17.10
N PRO A 249 -26.29 -0.56 -16.83
CA PRO A 249 -27.49 0.28 -16.85
C PRO A 249 -27.47 1.45 -15.85
N VAL A 250 -26.65 1.33 -14.81
CA VAL A 250 -26.43 2.31 -13.74
C VAL A 250 -24.97 2.78 -13.72
N ALA A 251 -24.28 2.75 -14.86
CA ALA A 251 -22.86 3.07 -14.97
C ALA A 251 -22.52 4.44 -14.36
N HIS A 252 -23.44 5.41 -14.46
CA HIS A 252 -23.32 6.72 -13.82
C HIS A 252 -23.06 6.63 -12.30
N LEU A 253 -23.69 5.70 -11.58
CA LEU A 253 -23.42 5.47 -10.16
C LEU A 253 -22.09 4.74 -9.94
N LEU A 254 -21.79 3.77 -10.81
CA LEU A 254 -20.55 3.00 -10.72
C LEU A 254 -19.31 3.88 -10.91
N VAL A 255 -19.38 4.86 -11.82
CA VAL A 255 -18.34 5.86 -12.09
C VAL A 255 -18.02 6.72 -10.86
N LEU A 256 -18.95 6.88 -9.92
CA LEU A 256 -18.73 7.63 -8.68
C LEU A 256 -17.97 6.80 -7.64
N LEU A 257 -17.86 5.49 -7.81
CA LEU A 257 -17.27 4.59 -6.84
C LEU A 257 -15.81 4.26 -7.19
N TYR A 258 -14.90 4.46 -6.25
CA TYR A 258 -13.53 3.97 -6.38
C TYR A 258 -13.50 2.43 -6.33
N PRO A 259 -12.74 1.74 -7.20
CA PRO A 259 -11.80 2.28 -8.20
C PRO A 259 -12.36 2.43 -9.62
N PHE A 260 -13.65 2.16 -9.83
CA PHE A 260 -14.29 2.24 -11.14
C PHE A 260 -14.21 3.62 -11.78
N SER A 261 -14.22 4.70 -10.99
CA SER A 261 -13.97 6.06 -11.46
C SER A 261 -12.71 6.18 -12.33
N PHE A 262 -11.58 5.62 -11.87
CA PHE A 262 -10.34 5.58 -12.62
C PHE A 262 -10.35 4.56 -13.75
N GLY A 263 -11.06 3.43 -13.59
CA GLY A 263 -11.24 2.46 -14.67
C GLY A 263 -11.91 3.09 -15.90
N PHE A 264 -13.02 3.81 -15.70
CA PHE A 264 -13.72 4.53 -16.77
C PHE A 264 -12.88 5.68 -17.34
N LEU A 265 -12.11 6.39 -16.51
CA LEU A 265 -11.19 7.43 -16.99
C LEU A 265 -10.09 6.86 -17.88
N VAL A 266 -9.46 5.76 -17.49
CA VAL A 266 -8.41 5.09 -18.27
C VAL A 266 -9.00 4.51 -19.56
N SER A 267 -10.18 3.91 -19.48
CA SER A 267 -10.91 3.40 -20.65
C SER A 267 -11.21 4.52 -21.65
N SER A 268 -11.80 5.63 -21.19
CA SER A 268 -12.15 6.77 -22.04
C SER A 268 -10.99 7.59 -22.58
N SER A 269 -9.83 7.52 -21.93
CA SER A 269 -8.60 8.12 -22.45
C SER A 269 -7.84 7.19 -23.41
N THR A 270 -8.16 5.90 -23.43
CA THR A 270 -7.49 4.91 -24.28
C THR A 270 -8.30 4.63 -25.55
N LEU A 271 -9.62 4.52 -25.43
CA LEU A 271 -10.54 4.30 -26.55
C LEU A 271 -11.25 5.63 -26.87
N TYR A 272 -10.98 6.19 -28.06
CA TYR A 272 -11.58 7.45 -28.49
C TYR A 272 -13.00 7.28 -29.08
N GLU A 273 -13.39 6.06 -29.44
CA GLU A 273 -14.66 5.77 -30.12
C GLU A 273 -15.55 4.87 -29.24
N GLY A 274 -16.81 5.28 -29.05
CA GLY A 274 -17.86 4.43 -28.47
C GLY A 274 -18.30 4.73 -27.04
N ILE A 275 -17.77 5.78 -26.39
CA ILE A 275 -18.06 6.08 -24.98
C ILE A 275 -19.05 7.23 -24.85
N ASP A 276 -20.03 7.07 -23.96
CA ASP A 276 -20.93 8.16 -23.59
C ASP A 276 -20.13 9.33 -22.98
N MET A 277 -20.22 10.49 -23.63
CA MET A 277 -19.57 11.72 -23.19
C MET A 277 -19.93 12.09 -21.74
N ASN A 278 -21.14 11.72 -21.27
CA ASN A 278 -21.55 11.95 -19.89
C ASN A 278 -20.76 11.08 -18.90
N ILE A 279 -20.56 9.80 -19.21
CA ILE A 279 -19.77 8.86 -18.41
C ILE A 279 -18.32 9.33 -18.32
N SER A 280 -17.74 9.75 -19.46
CA SER A 280 -16.36 10.27 -19.48
C SER A 280 -16.21 11.52 -18.62
N ARG A 281 -17.10 12.51 -18.76
CA ARG A 281 -17.07 13.73 -17.92
C ARG A 281 -17.25 13.40 -16.43
N LEU A 282 -18.20 12.53 -16.10
CA LEU A 282 -18.44 12.13 -14.72
C LEU A 282 -17.24 11.39 -14.12
N SER A 283 -16.56 10.55 -14.91
CA SER A 283 -15.35 9.85 -14.49
C SER A 283 -14.21 10.82 -14.20
N LEU A 284 -14.04 11.84 -15.03
CA LEU A 284 -13.05 12.90 -14.81
C LEU A 284 -13.32 13.65 -13.50
N PHE A 285 -14.56 14.10 -13.26
CA PHE A 285 -14.93 14.79 -12.03
C PHE A 285 -14.75 13.91 -10.79
N SER A 286 -15.19 12.65 -10.86
CA SER A 286 -15.03 11.67 -9.78
C SER A 286 -13.55 11.41 -9.46
N SER A 287 -12.72 11.18 -10.49
CA SER A 287 -11.28 11.01 -10.34
C SER A 287 -10.59 12.23 -9.75
N ILE A 288 -10.97 13.45 -10.14
CA ILE A 288 -10.44 14.69 -9.54
C ILE A 288 -10.81 14.75 -8.04
N ALA A 289 -12.05 14.41 -7.68
CA ALA A 289 -12.47 14.36 -6.28
C ALA A 289 -11.63 13.37 -5.47
N TYR A 290 -11.34 12.18 -6.03
CA TYR A 290 -10.47 11.20 -5.39
C TYR A 290 -9.00 11.65 -5.30
N VAL A 291 -8.47 12.38 -6.28
CA VAL A 291 -7.11 12.97 -6.21
C VAL A 291 -7.02 14.03 -5.11
N VAL A 292 -8.06 14.86 -4.96
CA VAL A 292 -8.15 15.83 -3.88
C VAL A 292 -8.20 15.11 -2.53
N LEU A 293 -9.02 14.06 -2.40
CA LEU A 293 -9.10 13.23 -1.20
C LEU A 293 -7.76 12.52 -0.88
N ALA A 294 -7.04 12.05 -1.90
CA ALA A 294 -5.70 11.49 -1.73
C ALA A 294 -4.72 12.55 -1.25
N SER A 295 -4.77 13.77 -1.78
CA SER A 295 -3.93 14.88 -1.31
C SER A 295 -4.18 15.21 0.17
N PHE A 296 -5.44 15.19 0.62
CA PHE A 296 -5.78 15.31 2.04
C PHE A 296 -5.26 14.13 2.87
N SER A 297 -5.41 12.90 2.37
CA SER A 297 -4.89 11.68 2.99
C SER A 297 -3.36 11.72 3.15
N LEU A 298 -2.62 12.19 2.14
CA LEU A 298 -1.17 12.34 2.19
C LEU A 298 -0.75 13.39 3.23
N LYS A 299 -1.43 14.54 3.27
CA LYS A 299 -1.21 15.56 4.31
C LYS A 299 -1.44 14.99 5.71
N TRP A 300 -2.49 14.19 5.87
CA TRP A 300 -2.79 13.50 7.13
C TRP A 300 -1.71 12.49 7.51
N VAL A 301 -1.21 11.67 6.57
CA VAL A 301 -0.08 10.75 6.79
C VAL A 301 1.16 11.50 7.23
N LEU A 302 1.51 12.58 6.52
CA LEU A 302 2.68 13.41 6.86
C LEU A 302 2.55 14.01 8.27
N ALA A 303 1.36 14.49 8.65
CA ALA A 303 1.10 15.00 9.99
C ALA A 303 1.21 13.90 11.06
N ARG A 304 0.74 12.68 10.77
CA ARG A 304 0.88 11.54 11.68
C ARG A 304 2.32 11.11 11.88
N MET A 305 3.10 11.04 10.80
CA MET A 305 4.54 10.74 10.87
C MET A 305 5.32 11.81 11.65
N LYS A 306 4.93 13.10 11.51
CA LYS A 306 5.46 14.19 12.35
C LYS A 306 5.18 13.96 13.84
N GLY A 307 3.96 13.55 14.19
CA GLY A 307 3.56 13.30 15.57
C GLY A 307 4.29 12.12 16.23
N ILE A 308 4.65 11.09 15.45
CA ILE A 308 5.51 9.99 15.92
C ILE A 308 6.93 10.49 16.20
N GLY A 309 7.43 11.43 15.38
CA GLY A 309 8.78 11.99 15.47
C GLY A 309 9.01 13.04 16.57
N THR A 310 7.97 13.48 17.28
CA THR A 310 8.10 14.43 18.38
C THR A 310 8.03 13.70 19.72
N PRO A 311 9.10 13.70 20.54
CA PRO A 311 9.04 13.10 21.86
C PRO A 311 7.93 13.79 22.67
N ARG A 312 6.96 12.99 23.15
CA ARG A 312 6.03 13.45 24.18
C ARG A 312 6.88 13.64 25.43
N VAL A 313 7.23 14.89 25.72
CA VAL A 313 7.82 15.25 27.01
C VAL A 313 6.74 15.01 28.06
N HIS A 314 6.71 13.82 28.64
CA HIS A 314 5.99 13.58 29.87
C HIS A 314 6.75 14.31 30.98
N PHE A 315 6.44 15.60 31.15
CA PHE A 315 6.66 16.27 32.42
C PHE A 315 5.79 15.55 33.45
N LYS A 316 6.39 14.70 34.28
CA LYS A 316 5.83 14.40 35.59
C LYS A 316 6.09 15.65 36.45
N PRO A 317 5.05 16.38 36.91
CA PRO A 317 5.25 17.26 38.05
C PRO A 317 5.61 16.37 39.25
N GLY A 318 6.77 16.63 39.84
CA GLY A 318 7.16 16.10 41.14
C GLY A 318 6.40 16.79 42.26
#